data_AF-A0A7V7WKZ0-F1
#
_entry.id   AF-A0A7V7WKZ0-F1
#
_cell.length_a   1.000
_cell.length_b   1.000
_cell.length_c   1.000
_cell.angle_alpha   90.00
_cell.angle_beta   90.00
_cell.angle_gamma   90.00
#
_symmetry.space_group_name_H-M   'P 1'
#
loop_
_entity.id
_entity.type
_entity.pdbx_description
1 polymer ?
#
loop_
_entity_poly.entity_id
_entity_poly.type
_entity_poly.pdbx_seq_one_letter_code
_entity_poly.pdbx_strand_id
1 'polypeptide(L)'
;MKFWLLAIVFFGALGSAEAHPLSPTLLQWIDLGEGRAELHWKTPSTQIPGENLPPELPVDCRYLGEPERRQDKASLWFRWQVACEGPLEGATLGVSGLSESRSNVVLDLRFADGREYQAVLNAAFPQFKIPSKPERGQVLRSYGWLGIEHILSGWDHLLFVFGLLLLVKSRRALLWTISAFTLGHSVTLSLATLGIVRVPVAAMEAAIAFSIFWLAVELVRDPAKGRTFFQRFPWAMALAFGLLHGLGFAGALSEVGLPSGAIPLALASFNLGIEAGQLLFIAGVLFLAGLARRVVNIPATALLRVSAYGIGGLSAFWVFERCVLAWRG
;
A
#
# COMPACT_ATOMS: atom_id res chain seq x y z
N MET A 1 -8.18 -51.93 15.61
CA MET A 1 -9.41 -51.09 15.59
C MET A 1 -9.99 -50.82 16.99
N LYS A 2 -9.18 -50.70 18.06
CA LYS A 2 -9.68 -50.41 19.44
C LYS A 2 -9.11 -49.14 20.08
N PHE A 3 -8.19 -48.42 19.43
CA PHE A 3 -7.59 -47.19 19.98
C PHE A 3 -8.29 -45.89 19.53
N TRP A 4 -9.13 -45.93 18.48
CA TRP A 4 -9.81 -44.74 17.96
C TRP A 4 -11.09 -44.36 18.72
N LEU A 5 -11.67 -45.27 19.50
CA LEU A 5 -12.92 -45.03 20.24
C LEU A 5 -12.71 -44.29 21.57
N LEU A 6 -11.50 -44.30 22.13
CA LEU A 6 -11.18 -43.59 23.38
C LEU A 6 -10.87 -42.10 23.18
N ALA A 7 -10.38 -41.69 22.00
CA ALA A 7 -10.09 -40.29 21.70
C ALA A 7 -11.38 -39.46 21.50
N ILE A 8 -12.46 -40.09 21.01
CA ILE A 8 -13.74 -39.41 20.76
C ILE A 8 -14.51 -39.12 22.05
N VAL A 9 -14.33 -39.95 23.10
CA VAL A 9 -14.97 -39.74 24.40
C VAL A 9 -14.28 -38.64 25.21
N PHE A 10 -12.97 -38.41 25.03
CA PHE A 10 -12.24 -37.33 25.73
C PHE A 10 -12.55 -35.93 25.15
N PHE A 11 -12.94 -35.82 23.88
CA PHE A 11 -13.40 -34.56 23.29
C PHE A 11 -14.86 -34.21 23.60
N GLY A 12 -15.62 -35.14 24.19
CA GLY A 12 -17.03 -34.93 24.58
C GLY A 12 -17.24 -34.21 25.91
N ALA A 13 -16.16 -33.85 26.63
CA ALA A 13 -16.23 -33.22 27.95
C ALA A 13 -15.52 -31.85 28.03
N LEU A 14 -15.24 -31.21 26.89
CA LEU A 14 -14.90 -29.79 26.87
C LEU A 14 -16.20 -29.01 26.90
N GLY A 15 -16.66 -28.68 28.11
CA GLY A 15 -17.68 -27.66 28.29
C GLY A 15 -17.28 -26.40 27.52
N SER A 16 -18.28 -25.72 26.96
CA SER A 16 -18.09 -24.45 26.26
C SER A 16 -17.24 -23.52 27.13
N ALA A 17 -15.96 -23.40 26.81
CA ALA A 17 -15.15 -22.32 27.34
C ALA A 17 -15.68 -21.07 26.66
N GLU A 18 -16.66 -20.41 27.28
CA GLU A 18 -17.08 -19.07 26.92
C GLU A 18 -15.85 -18.18 27.08
N ALA A 19 -15.15 -17.93 25.97
CA ALA A 19 -14.11 -16.92 25.94
C ALA A 19 -14.77 -15.60 26.32
N HIS A 20 -14.28 -14.98 27.41
CA HIS A 20 -14.78 -13.67 27.86
C HIS A 20 -14.75 -12.69 26.67
N PRO A 21 -15.88 -12.04 26.31
CA PRO A 21 -15.91 -11.11 25.20
C PRO A 21 -15.06 -9.88 25.54
N LEU A 22 -13.88 -9.79 24.93
CA LEU A 22 -13.09 -8.55 24.88
C LEU A 22 -13.96 -7.47 24.21
N SER A 23 -14.54 -6.60 25.02
CA SER A 23 -15.32 -5.45 24.56
C SER A 23 -14.48 -4.19 24.78
N PRO A 24 -13.58 -3.84 23.86
CA PRO A 24 -12.71 -2.68 24.04
C PRO A 24 -13.55 -1.42 24.16
N THR A 25 -13.09 -0.49 24.99
CA THR A 25 -13.65 0.85 25.06
C THR A 25 -13.37 1.57 23.74
N LEU A 26 -14.41 2.12 23.11
CA LEU A 26 -14.33 2.76 21.81
C LEU A 26 -14.88 4.18 21.92
N LEU A 27 -14.06 5.15 21.52
CA LEU A 27 -14.45 6.53 21.25
C LEU A 27 -14.53 6.69 19.74
N GLN A 28 -15.72 6.96 19.22
CA GLN A 28 -15.91 7.19 17.79
C GLN A 28 -16.47 8.59 17.56
N TRP A 29 -15.83 9.33 16.66
CA TRP A 29 -16.24 10.66 16.22
C TRP A 29 -16.64 10.61 14.76
N ILE A 30 -17.84 11.06 14.44
CA ILE A 30 -18.36 11.12 13.07
C ILE A 30 -18.68 12.59 12.77
N ASP A 31 -17.82 13.25 11.99
CA ASP A 31 -18.07 14.60 11.49
C ASP A 31 -19.17 14.55 10.42
N LEU A 32 -20.23 15.32 10.64
CA LEU A 32 -21.36 15.45 9.72
C LEU A 32 -21.20 16.66 8.78
N GLY A 33 -20.17 17.48 8.97
CA GLY A 33 -19.98 18.75 8.28
C GLY A 33 -20.71 19.92 8.92
N GLU A 34 -20.44 21.13 8.43
CA GLU A 34 -21.04 22.39 8.91
C GLU A 34 -20.93 22.62 10.43
N GLY A 35 -19.84 22.13 11.04
CA GLY A 35 -19.60 22.25 12.48
C GLY A 35 -20.48 21.34 13.34
N ARG A 36 -21.10 20.29 12.77
CA ARG A 36 -21.84 19.27 13.51
C ARG A 36 -21.11 17.93 13.46
N ALA A 37 -21.12 17.23 14.57
CA ALA A 37 -20.56 15.89 14.67
C ALA A 37 -21.38 15.01 15.61
N GLU A 38 -21.23 13.70 15.47
CA GLU A 38 -21.73 12.73 16.44
C GLU A 38 -20.58 12.09 17.20
N LEU A 39 -20.72 12.01 18.51
CA LEU A 39 -19.80 11.31 19.39
C LEU A 39 -20.45 10.04 19.89
N HIS A 40 -19.83 8.89 19.61
CA HIS A 40 -20.27 7.59 20.08
C HIS A 40 -19.24 7.06 21.07
N TRP A 41 -19.69 6.69 22.26
CA TRP A 41 -18.87 6.14 23.33
C TRP A 41 -19.38 4.76 23.72
N LYS A 42 -18.52 3.76 23.60
CA LYS A 42 -18.80 2.40 24.00
C LYS A 42 -17.87 2.01 25.14
N THR A 43 -18.42 1.53 26.24
CA THR A 43 -17.66 1.03 27.41
C THR A 43 -18.21 -0.35 27.83
N PRO A 44 -17.39 -1.23 28.44
CA PRO A 44 -17.90 -2.46 29.05
C PRO A 44 -19.04 -2.22 30.03
N SER A 45 -20.01 -3.13 30.08
CA SER A 45 -21.10 -3.08 31.08
C SER A 45 -20.60 -3.36 32.50
N THR A 46 -19.49 -4.09 32.64
CA THR A 46 -18.76 -4.31 33.88
C THR A 46 -17.67 -3.25 34.03
N GLN A 47 -17.98 -2.14 34.67
CA GLN A 47 -16.98 -1.10 34.96
C GLN A 47 -16.02 -1.57 36.06
N ILE A 48 -14.74 -1.22 35.91
CA ILE A 48 -13.76 -1.40 36.98
C ILE A 48 -14.10 -0.36 38.07
N PRO A 49 -14.24 -0.75 39.34
CA PRO A 49 -14.59 0.18 40.42
C PRO A 49 -13.59 1.34 40.51
N GLY A 50 -14.09 2.58 40.48
CA GLY A 50 -13.26 3.80 40.52
C GLY A 50 -12.77 4.30 39.16
N GLU A 51 -13.00 3.56 38.09
CA GLU A 51 -12.61 3.95 36.74
C GLU A 51 -13.75 4.67 36.02
N ASN A 52 -13.63 6.00 35.91
CA ASN A 52 -14.53 6.84 35.13
C ASN A 52 -13.73 7.56 34.04
N LEU A 53 -13.93 7.14 32.79
CA LEU A 53 -13.17 7.59 31.63
C LEU A 53 -14.07 8.35 30.64
N PRO A 54 -14.58 9.55 30.97
CA PRO A 54 -15.46 10.26 30.06
C PRO A 54 -14.66 10.83 28.86
N PRO A 55 -15.28 10.90 27.67
CA PRO A 55 -14.68 11.56 26.51
C PRO A 55 -14.40 13.06 26.79
N GLU A 56 -13.22 13.52 26.39
CA GLU A 56 -12.80 14.92 26.43
C GLU A 56 -12.95 15.53 25.04
N LEU A 57 -13.83 16.53 24.90
CA LEU A 57 -14.09 17.23 23.64
C LEU A 57 -12.98 18.26 23.32
N PRO A 58 -12.79 18.60 22.04
CA PRO A 58 -11.99 19.76 21.66
C PRO A 58 -12.54 21.06 22.27
N VAL A 59 -11.67 22.04 22.51
CA VAL A 59 -12.00 23.30 23.20
C VAL A 59 -13.16 24.05 22.55
N ASP A 60 -13.26 24.01 21.22
CA ASP A 60 -14.29 24.73 20.47
C ASP A 60 -15.57 23.91 20.26
N CYS A 61 -15.72 22.76 20.91
CA CYS A 61 -16.85 21.85 20.74
C CYS A 61 -17.72 21.72 22.01
N ARG A 62 -19.05 21.64 21.83
CA ARG A 62 -20.03 21.47 22.91
C ARG A 62 -21.07 20.40 22.59
N TYR A 63 -21.52 19.67 23.61
CA TYR A 63 -22.64 18.74 23.52
C TYR A 63 -23.97 19.50 23.30
N LEU A 64 -24.84 18.97 22.43
CA LEU A 64 -26.15 19.56 22.08
C LEU A 64 -27.33 18.95 22.86
N GLY A 65 -27.07 18.37 24.03
CA GLY A 65 -28.08 17.77 24.89
C GLY A 65 -27.59 16.51 25.61
N GLU A 66 -28.52 15.79 26.22
CA GLU A 66 -28.26 14.50 26.88
C GLU A 66 -28.01 13.38 25.86
N PRO A 67 -27.17 12.38 26.19
CA PRO A 67 -26.89 11.27 25.29
C PRO A 67 -28.08 10.33 25.12
N GLU A 68 -28.23 9.80 23.91
CA GLU A 68 -28.99 8.56 23.72
C GLU A 68 -28.18 7.39 24.30
N ARG A 69 -28.74 6.71 25.30
CA ARG A 69 -28.11 5.55 25.96
C ARG A 69 -28.71 4.25 25.46
N ARG A 70 -27.85 3.32 25.03
CA ARG A 70 -28.22 1.91 24.79
C ARG A 70 -27.35 0.99 25.63
N GLN A 71 -27.92 -0.13 26.06
CA GLN A 71 -27.21 -1.14 26.83
C GLN A 71 -27.43 -2.51 26.20
N ASP A 72 -26.33 -3.18 25.92
CA ASP A 72 -26.28 -4.57 25.52
C ASP A 72 -25.79 -5.43 26.70
N LYS A 73 -25.79 -6.76 26.56
CA LYS A 73 -25.33 -7.69 27.63
C LYS A 73 -23.91 -7.38 28.13
N ALA A 74 -23.01 -6.96 27.24
CA ALA A 74 -21.59 -6.75 27.53
C ALA A 74 -21.12 -5.28 27.41
N SER A 75 -21.95 -4.35 26.93
CA SER A 75 -21.51 -2.99 26.62
C SER A 75 -22.58 -1.94 26.87
N LEU A 76 -22.15 -0.75 27.27
CA LEU A 76 -22.95 0.47 27.35
C LEU A 76 -22.52 1.39 26.20
N TRP A 77 -23.51 1.88 25.46
CA TRP A 77 -23.35 2.81 24.36
C TRP A 77 -23.98 4.15 24.70
N PHE A 78 -23.27 5.22 24.40
CA PHE A 78 -23.73 6.60 24.53
C PHE A 78 -23.51 7.31 23.21
N ARG A 79 -24.52 8.04 22.75
CA ARG A 79 -24.45 8.84 21.52
C ARG A 79 -24.83 10.28 21.82
N TRP A 80 -23.91 11.21 21.56
CA TRP A 80 -24.16 12.65 21.64
C TRP A 80 -24.13 13.29 20.26
N GLN A 81 -24.92 14.35 20.12
CA GLN A 81 -24.75 15.35 19.07
C GLN A 81 -23.83 16.45 19.59
N VAL A 82 -22.86 16.86 18.79
CA VAL A 82 -21.82 17.85 19.14
C VAL A 82 -21.83 18.98 18.11
N ALA A 83 -21.72 20.22 18.57
CA ALA A 83 -21.49 21.39 17.73
C ALA A 83 -20.11 21.97 18.01
N CYS A 84 -19.36 22.28 16.95
CA CYS A 84 -18.02 22.86 17.03
C CYS A 84 -17.98 24.23 16.33
N GLU A 85 -17.46 25.24 17.03
CA GLU A 85 -17.29 26.61 16.55
C GLU A 85 -15.82 26.83 16.11
N GLY A 86 -15.32 26.01 15.19
CA GLY A 86 -13.93 26.10 14.71
C GLY A 86 -13.51 24.90 13.86
N PRO A 87 -12.34 24.98 13.18
CA PRO A 87 -11.79 23.83 12.46
C PRO A 87 -11.36 22.74 13.45
N LEU A 88 -11.78 21.50 13.21
CA LEU A 88 -11.34 20.33 13.99
C LEU A 88 -9.85 20.02 13.78
N GLU A 89 -9.25 20.55 12.72
CA GLU A 89 -7.86 20.31 12.36
C GLU A 89 -6.90 20.94 13.37
N GLY A 90 -5.96 20.13 13.89
CA GLY A 90 -5.04 20.55 14.94
C GLY A 90 -5.63 20.54 16.35
N ALA A 91 -6.94 20.34 16.49
CA ALA A 91 -7.60 20.21 17.77
C ALA A 91 -7.29 18.85 18.43
N THR A 92 -7.50 18.75 19.74
CA THR A 92 -7.21 17.55 20.53
C THR A 92 -8.50 16.90 21.01
N LEU A 93 -8.62 15.59 20.82
CA LEU A 93 -9.69 14.76 21.36
C LEU A 93 -9.06 13.73 22.30
N GLY A 94 -9.68 13.49 23.45
CA GLY A 94 -9.08 12.62 24.46
C GLY A 94 -10.08 11.93 25.35
N VAL A 95 -9.57 11.32 26.40
CA VAL A 95 -10.36 10.69 27.46
C VAL A 95 -9.78 11.09 28.81
N SER A 96 -10.61 11.72 29.64
CA SER A 96 -10.19 12.17 30.97
C SER A 96 -9.98 10.97 31.90
N GLY A 97 -8.98 11.04 32.79
CA GLY A 97 -8.65 9.97 33.73
C GLY A 97 -7.86 8.80 33.11
N LEU A 98 -7.60 8.81 31.81
CA LEU A 98 -6.90 7.72 31.13
C LEU A 98 -5.42 7.63 31.51
N SER A 99 -4.80 8.76 31.86
CA SER A 99 -3.41 8.84 32.34
C SER A 99 -3.15 8.02 33.61
N GLU A 100 -4.17 7.82 34.43
CA GLU A 100 -4.10 7.07 35.70
C GLU A 100 -4.67 5.66 35.58
N SER A 101 -5.29 5.34 34.44
CA SER A 101 -5.87 4.02 34.16
C SER A 101 -4.88 3.09 33.46
N ARG A 102 -5.10 1.78 33.56
CA ARG A 102 -4.41 0.74 32.77
C ARG A 102 -5.20 0.33 31.53
N SER A 103 -6.34 0.97 31.27
CA SER A 103 -7.19 0.69 30.13
C SER A 103 -6.66 1.34 28.86
N ASN A 104 -6.99 0.73 27.73
CA ASN A 104 -6.76 1.28 26.40
C ASN A 104 -8.11 1.64 25.78
N VAL A 105 -8.17 2.80 25.12
CA VAL A 105 -9.34 3.23 24.38
C VAL A 105 -9.00 3.28 22.91
N VAL A 106 -9.80 2.62 22.08
CA VAL A 106 -9.69 2.75 20.62
C VAL A 106 -10.39 4.04 20.22
N LEU A 107 -9.69 4.90 19.50
CA LEU A 107 -10.23 6.11 18.89
C LEU A 107 -10.46 5.87 17.40
N ASP A 108 -11.68 6.12 16.91
CA ASP A 108 -12.05 6.06 15.49
C ASP A 108 -12.62 7.43 15.06
N LEU A 109 -11.90 8.16 14.22
CA LEU A 109 -12.32 9.45 13.67
C LEU A 109 -12.74 9.28 12.21
N ARG A 110 -13.95 9.73 11.87
CA ARG A 110 -14.48 9.75 10.51
C ARG A 110 -14.88 11.15 10.13
N PHE A 111 -14.24 11.71 9.10
CA PHE A 111 -14.53 13.05 8.61
C PHE A 111 -15.54 13.03 7.46
N ALA A 112 -16.32 14.11 7.32
CA ALA A 112 -17.28 14.25 6.23
C ALA A 112 -16.62 14.24 4.83
N ASP A 113 -15.32 14.57 4.75
CA ASP A 113 -14.53 14.52 3.51
C ASP A 113 -13.91 13.15 3.20
N GLY A 114 -14.29 12.11 3.96
CA GLY A 114 -13.86 10.72 3.76
C GLY A 114 -12.49 10.39 4.38
N ARG A 115 -11.87 11.32 5.13
CA ARG A 115 -10.70 11.00 5.93
C ARG A 115 -11.09 10.15 7.13
N GLU A 116 -10.34 9.08 7.36
CA GLU A 116 -10.48 8.23 8.54
C GLU A 116 -9.14 8.15 9.26
N TYR A 117 -9.19 8.17 10.60
CA TYR A 117 -8.03 7.99 11.45
C TYR A 117 -8.37 7.06 12.60
N GLN A 118 -7.46 6.15 12.90
CA GLN A 118 -7.56 5.25 14.05
C GLN A 118 -6.31 5.37 14.91
N ALA A 119 -6.53 5.45 16.22
CA ALA A 119 -5.47 5.50 17.21
C ALA A 119 -5.86 4.70 18.45
N VAL A 120 -4.88 4.33 19.25
CA VAL A 120 -5.11 3.75 20.58
C VAL A 120 -4.64 4.76 21.61
N LEU A 121 -5.58 5.26 22.41
CA LEU A 121 -5.30 6.10 23.55
C LEU A 121 -4.97 5.21 24.76
N ASN A 122 -3.97 5.62 25.53
CA ASN A 122 -3.52 4.92 26.72
C ASN A 122 -2.94 5.92 27.73
N ALA A 123 -2.40 5.43 28.85
CA ALA A 123 -1.85 6.29 29.90
C ALA A 123 -0.71 7.23 29.42
N ALA A 124 0.09 6.81 28.44
CA ALA A 124 1.17 7.63 27.89
C ALA A 124 0.67 8.65 26.84
N PHE A 125 -0.36 8.29 26.09
CA PHE A 125 -0.99 9.11 25.06
C PHE A 125 -2.51 9.18 25.28
N PRO A 126 -2.98 9.95 26.28
CA PRO A 126 -4.40 10.01 26.64
C PRO A 126 -5.23 10.86 25.67
N GLN A 127 -4.55 11.64 24.82
CA GLN A 127 -5.14 12.57 23.86
C GLN A 127 -4.53 12.34 22.48
N PHE A 128 -5.35 12.55 21.44
CA PHE A 128 -4.95 12.50 20.04
C PHE A 128 -5.16 13.86 19.39
N LYS A 129 -4.10 14.36 18.75
CA LYS A 129 -4.15 15.59 17.95
C LYS A 129 -4.61 15.27 16.54
N ILE A 130 -5.71 15.87 16.12
CA ILE A 130 -6.30 15.69 14.80
C ILE A 130 -5.33 16.25 13.73
N PRO A 131 -4.87 15.43 12.75
CA PRO A 131 -3.99 15.91 11.70
C PRO A 131 -4.68 16.96 10.81
N SER A 132 -3.92 17.96 10.38
CA SER A 132 -4.37 18.91 9.34
C SER A 132 -4.60 18.19 8.01
N LYS A 133 -5.48 18.75 7.17
CA LYS A 133 -5.70 18.19 5.83
C LYS A 133 -4.39 18.09 5.05
N PRO A 134 -4.10 16.96 4.36
CA PRO A 134 -2.92 16.86 3.53
C PRO A 134 -2.96 17.94 2.44
N GLU A 135 -1.92 18.77 2.36
CA GLU A 135 -1.81 19.75 1.29
C GLU A 135 -1.60 19.04 -0.05
N ARG A 136 -2.47 19.30 -1.03
CA ARG A 136 -2.42 18.63 -2.34
C ARG A 136 -1.05 18.75 -3.02
N GLY A 137 -0.42 19.93 -2.91
CA GLY A 137 0.92 20.17 -3.47
C GLY A 137 2.00 19.33 -2.79
N GLN A 138 1.91 19.17 -1.47
CA GLN A 138 2.82 18.30 -0.71
C GLN A 138 2.61 16.83 -1.09
N VAL A 139 1.37 16.37 -1.22
CA VAL A 139 1.07 14.98 -1.66
C VAL A 139 1.64 14.73 -3.06
N LEU A 140 1.40 15.62 -4.01
CA LEU A 140 1.94 15.53 -5.38
C LEU A 140 3.47 15.41 -5.36
N ARG A 141 4.15 16.28 -4.61
CA ARG A 141 5.61 16.31 -4.55
C ARG A 141 6.19 15.08 -3.86
N SER A 142 5.68 14.73 -2.68
CA SER A 142 6.22 13.63 -1.88
C SER A 142 6.03 12.28 -2.57
N TYR A 143 4.81 11.98 -3.03
CA TYR A 143 4.54 10.71 -3.70
C TYR A 143 5.12 10.67 -5.12
N GLY A 144 5.14 11.79 -5.83
CA GLY A 144 5.85 11.89 -7.11
C GLY A 144 7.35 11.61 -6.98
N TRP A 145 8.01 12.18 -5.97
CA TRP A 145 9.40 11.88 -5.69
C TRP A 145 9.61 10.42 -5.28
N LEU A 146 8.74 9.88 -4.43
CA LEU A 146 8.77 8.48 -4.03
C LEU A 146 8.67 7.53 -5.24
N GLY A 147 7.85 7.88 -6.24
CA GLY A 147 7.75 7.13 -7.50
C GLY A 147 9.04 7.15 -8.32
N ILE A 148 9.70 8.30 -8.41
CA ILE A 148 11.00 8.44 -9.07
C ILE A 148 12.06 7.62 -8.33
N GLU A 149 12.12 7.72 -7.02
CA GLU A 149 13.08 6.97 -6.20
C GLU A 149 12.86 5.46 -6.34
N HIS A 150 11.62 5.01 -6.23
CA HIS A 150 11.24 3.60 -6.38
C HIS A 150 11.76 2.97 -7.67
N ILE A 151 11.54 3.65 -8.82
CA ILE A 151 11.97 3.12 -10.11
C ILE A 151 13.49 3.16 -10.28
N LEU A 152 14.16 4.19 -9.76
CA LEU A 152 15.60 4.34 -9.87
C LEU A 152 16.39 3.45 -8.89
N SER A 153 15.81 3.09 -7.74
CA SER A 153 16.40 2.14 -6.80
C SER A 153 16.11 0.68 -7.17
N GLY A 154 15.04 0.44 -7.94
CA GLY A 154 14.61 -0.90 -8.34
C GLY A 154 15.39 -1.44 -9.54
N TRP A 155 16.45 -2.21 -9.29
CA TRP A 155 17.25 -2.84 -10.36
C TRP A 155 16.43 -3.68 -11.33
N ASP A 156 15.43 -4.40 -10.85
CA ASP A 156 14.47 -5.16 -11.66
C ASP A 156 13.79 -4.27 -12.72
N HIS A 157 13.34 -3.09 -12.28
CA HIS A 157 12.67 -2.12 -13.14
C HIS A 157 13.63 -1.51 -14.16
N LEU A 158 14.84 -1.15 -13.73
CA LEU A 158 15.83 -0.57 -14.63
C LEU A 158 16.25 -1.57 -15.73
N LEU A 159 16.47 -2.85 -15.38
CA LEU A 159 16.77 -3.89 -16.36
C LEU A 159 15.60 -4.14 -17.30
N PHE A 160 14.36 -4.13 -16.79
CA PHE A 160 13.17 -4.26 -17.61
C PHE A 160 13.05 -3.11 -18.62
N VAL A 161 13.14 -1.86 -18.16
CA VAL A 161 13.07 -0.65 -18.99
C VAL A 161 14.22 -0.62 -20.01
N PHE A 162 15.42 -1.01 -19.58
CA PHE A 162 16.56 -1.12 -20.49
C PHE A 162 16.32 -2.18 -21.56
N GLY A 163 15.77 -3.34 -21.21
CA GLY A 163 15.41 -4.37 -22.19
C GLY A 163 14.31 -3.89 -23.16
N LEU A 164 13.31 -3.13 -22.69
CA LEU A 164 12.30 -2.50 -23.57
C LEU A 164 12.92 -1.48 -24.54
N LEU A 165 13.87 -0.67 -24.06
CA LEU A 165 14.63 0.26 -24.90
C LEU A 165 15.38 -0.47 -26.02
N LEU A 166 15.90 -1.67 -25.75
CA LEU A 166 16.58 -2.51 -26.75
C LEU A 166 15.59 -3.21 -27.70
N LEU A 167 14.41 -3.59 -27.21
CA LEU A 167 13.40 -4.31 -27.99
C LEU A 167 12.64 -3.39 -28.96
N VAL A 168 12.30 -2.18 -28.52
CA VAL A 168 11.39 -1.27 -29.24
C VAL A 168 12.17 -0.19 -30.00
N LYS A 169 12.20 -0.31 -31.33
CA LYS A 169 12.98 0.59 -32.19
C LYS A 169 12.40 2.00 -32.38
N SER A 170 11.07 2.14 -32.29
CA SER A 170 10.40 3.43 -32.53
C SER A 170 10.22 4.19 -31.23
N ARG A 171 10.64 5.47 -31.18
CA ARG A 171 10.48 6.34 -30.01
C ARG A 171 9.03 6.43 -29.54
N ARG A 172 8.10 6.63 -30.49
CA ARG A 172 6.66 6.70 -30.18
C ARG A 172 6.14 5.38 -29.63
N ALA A 173 6.56 4.25 -30.20
CA ALA A 173 6.15 2.94 -29.71
C ALA A 173 6.74 2.64 -28.32
N LEU A 174 7.97 3.09 -28.06
CA LEU A 174 8.64 2.95 -26.77
C LEU A 174 7.90 3.74 -25.68
N LEU A 175 7.57 5.02 -25.94
CA LEU A 175 6.77 5.83 -25.00
C LEU A 175 5.44 5.13 -24.68
N TRP A 176 4.68 4.71 -25.69
CA TRP A 176 3.44 3.96 -25.49
C TRP A 176 3.63 2.65 -24.70
N THR A 177 4.75 1.96 -24.91
CA THR A 177 5.07 0.71 -24.18
C THR A 177 5.38 0.98 -22.71
N ILE A 178 6.08 2.07 -22.40
CA ILE A 178 6.39 2.49 -21.03
C ILE A 178 5.13 2.96 -20.30
N SER A 179 4.30 3.78 -20.95
CA SER A 179 3.03 4.21 -20.38
C SER A 179 2.10 3.01 -20.13
N ALA A 180 2.12 2.00 -21.02
CA ALA A 180 1.36 0.76 -20.81
C ALA A 180 1.86 -0.04 -19.58
N PHE A 181 3.19 -0.09 -19.36
CA PHE A 181 3.75 -0.66 -18.13
C PHE A 181 3.24 0.10 -16.88
N THR A 182 3.36 1.43 -16.89
CA THR A 182 2.92 2.28 -15.78
C THR A 182 1.43 2.14 -15.52
N LEU A 183 0.61 2.00 -16.56
CA LEU A 183 -0.82 1.76 -16.44
C LEU A 183 -1.12 0.42 -15.74
N GLY A 184 -0.48 -0.67 -16.17
CA GLY A 184 -0.65 -1.98 -15.54
C GLY A 184 -0.19 -1.95 -14.08
N HIS A 185 0.94 -1.30 -13.82
CA HIS A 185 1.46 -1.07 -12.48
C HIS A 185 0.46 -0.30 -11.61
N SER A 186 -0.09 0.79 -12.13
CA SER A 186 -1.08 1.63 -11.43
C SER A 186 -2.31 0.82 -11.02
N VAL A 187 -2.83 -0.01 -11.91
CA VAL A 187 -4.02 -0.84 -11.66
C VAL A 187 -3.79 -1.77 -10.49
N THR A 188 -2.71 -2.56 -10.53
CA THR A 188 -2.47 -3.58 -9.52
C THR A 188 -1.97 -3.03 -8.21
N LEU A 189 -1.17 -1.97 -8.23
CA LEU A 189 -0.82 -1.23 -7.02
C LEU A 189 -2.06 -0.68 -6.33
N SER A 190 -3.01 -0.12 -7.09
CA SER A 190 -4.28 0.39 -6.53
C SER A 190 -5.11 -0.74 -5.93
N LEU A 191 -5.26 -1.86 -6.63
CA LEU A 191 -6.00 -3.03 -6.14
C LEU A 191 -5.39 -3.60 -4.85
N ALA A 192 -4.07 -3.69 -4.78
CA ALA A 192 -3.37 -4.20 -3.60
C ALA A 192 -3.42 -3.20 -2.43
N THR A 193 -3.28 -1.90 -2.71
CA THR A 193 -3.42 -0.82 -1.72
C THR A 193 -4.81 -0.80 -1.09
N LEU A 194 -5.86 -1.03 -1.90
CA LEU A 194 -7.24 -1.13 -1.41
C LEU A 194 -7.54 -2.48 -0.72
N GLY A 195 -6.54 -3.37 -0.63
CA GLY A 195 -6.68 -4.68 0.00
C GLY A 195 -7.51 -5.69 -0.79
N ILE A 196 -7.86 -5.39 -2.05
CA ILE A 196 -8.69 -6.24 -2.92
C ILE A 196 -7.91 -7.48 -3.38
N VAL A 197 -6.62 -7.31 -3.67
CA VAL A 197 -5.73 -8.39 -4.11
C VAL A 197 -4.58 -8.51 -3.12
N ARG A 198 -4.30 -9.73 -2.68
CA ARG A 198 -3.15 -10.06 -1.82
C ARG A 198 -2.43 -11.26 -2.39
N VAL A 199 -1.16 -11.11 -2.68
CA VAL A 199 -0.29 -12.17 -3.20
C VAL A 199 0.97 -12.21 -2.34
N PRO A 200 1.51 -13.40 -2.00
CA PRO A 200 2.77 -13.49 -1.27
C PRO A 200 3.88 -12.73 -2.00
N VAL A 201 4.59 -11.85 -1.29
CA VAL A 201 5.64 -10.99 -1.86
C VAL A 201 6.71 -11.83 -2.56
N ALA A 202 7.16 -12.92 -1.94
CA ALA A 202 8.17 -13.81 -2.51
C ALA A 202 7.75 -14.43 -3.86
N ALA A 203 6.47 -14.80 -4.01
CA ALA A 203 5.95 -15.31 -5.28
C ALA A 203 5.95 -14.22 -6.36
N MET A 204 5.64 -12.98 -5.98
CA MET A 204 5.64 -11.86 -6.92
C MET A 204 7.06 -11.45 -7.33
N GLU A 205 8.01 -11.44 -6.40
CA GLU A 205 9.42 -11.18 -6.70
C GLU A 205 9.99 -12.19 -7.70
N ALA A 206 9.64 -13.48 -7.56
CA ALA A 206 10.01 -14.52 -8.51
C ALA A 206 9.36 -14.32 -9.89
N ALA A 207 8.07 -13.92 -9.93
CA ALA A 207 7.37 -13.61 -11.17
C ALA A 207 7.94 -12.38 -11.89
N ILE A 208 8.37 -11.36 -11.14
CA ILE A 208 9.07 -10.18 -11.65
C ILE A 208 10.41 -10.57 -12.27
N ALA A 209 11.22 -11.39 -11.57
CA ALA A 209 12.48 -11.88 -12.13
C ALA A 209 12.25 -12.69 -13.42
N PHE A 210 11.19 -13.50 -13.47
CA PHE A 210 10.82 -14.28 -14.64
C PHE A 210 10.39 -13.39 -15.81
N SER A 211 9.69 -12.29 -15.55
CA SER A 211 9.28 -11.33 -16.59
C SER A 211 10.50 -10.73 -17.31
N ILE A 212 11.55 -10.38 -16.56
CA ILE A 212 12.81 -9.85 -17.09
C ILE A 212 13.56 -10.93 -17.89
N PHE A 213 13.60 -12.15 -17.37
CA PHE A 213 14.19 -13.28 -18.09
C PHE A 213 13.48 -13.52 -19.42
N TRP A 214 12.15 -13.49 -19.42
CA TRP A 214 11.36 -13.65 -20.64
C TRP A 214 11.62 -12.53 -21.65
N LEU A 215 11.74 -11.27 -21.19
CA LEU A 215 12.15 -10.16 -22.04
C LEU A 215 13.54 -10.40 -22.67
N ALA A 216 14.50 -10.90 -21.91
CA ALA A 216 15.83 -11.23 -22.43
C ALA A 216 15.78 -12.32 -23.51
N VAL A 217 14.92 -13.35 -23.32
CA VAL A 217 14.66 -14.38 -24.34
C VAL A 217 14.09 -13.74 -25.61
N GLU A 218 13.13 -12.82 -25.50
CA GLU A 218 12.56 -12.11 -26.64
C GLU A 218 13.59 -11.22 -27.37
N LEU A 219 14.62 -10.70 -26.68
CA LEU A 219 15.70 -9.91 -27.29
C LEU A 219 16.65 -10.74 -28.16
N VAL A 220 16.90 -12.01 -27.81
CA VAL A 220 17.84 -12.88 -28.56
C VAL A 220 17.18 -13.72 -29.64
N ARG A 221 15.84 -13.72 -29.74
CA ARG A 221 15.11 -14.49 -30.75
C ARG A 221 15.49 -14.04 -32.17
N ASP A 222 15.72 -15.04 -33.02
CA ASP A 222 16.15 -14.85 -34.40
C ASP A 222 15.07 -14.12 -35.23
N PRO A 223 15.36 -12.91 -35.75
CA PRO A 223 14.42 -12.18 -36.60
C PRO A 223 14.01 -12.95 -37.87
N ALA A 224 14.86 -13.86 -38.37
CA ALA A 224 14.59 -14.65 -39.57
C ALA A 224 13.44 -15.65 -39.38
N LYS A 225 13.14 -16.03 -38.13
CA LYS A 225 12.00 -16.92 -37.79
C LYS A 225 10.68 -16.16 -37.62
N GLY A 226 10.68 -14.86 -37.93
CA GLY A 226 9.52 -13.98 -37.79
C GLY A 226 9.37 -13.39 -36.39
N ARG A 227 8.56 -12.33 -36.29
CA ARG A 227 8.31 -11.64 -35.01
C ARG A 227 7.28 -12.38 -34.17
N THR A 228 7.57 -12.54 -32.88
CA THR A 228 6.66 -13.10 -31.87
C THR A 228 5.50 -12.16 -31.56
N PHE A 229 4.49 -12.63 -30.83
CA PHE A 229 3.39 -11.78 -30.37
C PHE A 229 3.91 -10.58 -29.56
N PHE A 230 4.82 -10.81 -28.61
CA PHE A 230 5.37 -9.75 -27.75
C PHE A 230 6.32 -8.80 -28.49
N GLN A 231 7.04 -9.27 -29.51
CA GLN A 231 7.81 -8.39 -30.39
C GLN A 231 6.92 -7.54 -31.29
N ARG A 232 5.73 -8.01 -31.68
CA ARG A 232 4.74 -7.25 -32.47
C ARG A 232 3.97 -6.25 -31.61
N PHE A 233 3.61 -6.66 -30.39
CA PHE A 233 2.84 -5.87 -29.44
C PHE A 233 3.58 -5.72 -28.10
N PRO A 234 4.72 -5.00 -28.10
CA PRO A 234 5.54 -4.85 -26.88
C PRO A 234 4.77 -4.14 -25.76
N TRP A 235 3.82 -3.26 -26.10
CA TRP A 235 2.93 -2.61 -25.13
C TRP A 235 2.08 -3.61 -24.34
N ALA A 236 1.65 -4.72 -24.95
CA ALA A 236 0.83 -5.73 -24.28
C ALA A 236 1.66 -6.54 -23.27
N MET A 237 2.92 -6.86 -23.65
CA MET A 237 3.89 -7.46 -22.72
C MET A 237 4.18 -6.53 -21.55
N ALA A 238 4.45 -5.25 -21.85
CA ALA A 238 4.76 -4.25 -20.84
C ALA A 238 3.58 -4.02 -19.89
N LEU A 239 2.34 -3.98 -20.40
CA LEU A 239 1.14 -3.93 -19.57
C LEU A 239 1.04 -5.14 -18.63
N ALA A 240 1.21 -6.36 -19.17
CA ALA A 240 1.14 -7.59 -18.39
C ALA A 240 2.21 -7.66 -17.29
N PHE A 241 3.44 -7.24 -17.60
CA PHE A 241 4.50 -7.18 -16.60
C PHE A 241 4.31 -6.03 -15.63
N GLY A 242 3.79 -4.88 -16.07
CA GLY A 242 3.36 -3.81 -15.18
C GLY A 242 2.39 -4.28 -14.11
N LEU A 243 1.40 -5.10 -14.48
CA LEU A 243 0.48 -5.73 -13.53
C LEU A 243 1.21 -6.58 -12.47
N LEU A 244 2.25 -7.33 -12.84
CA LEU A 244 3.04 -8.10 -11.87
C LEU A 244 3.82 -7.17 -10.93
N HIS A 245 4.51 -6.17 -11.50
CA HIS A 245 5.37 -5.28 -10.74
C HIS A 245 4.58 -4.46 -9.70
N GLY A 246 3.37 -3.99 -10.04
CA GLY A 246 2.54 -3.21 -9.12
C GLY A 246 2.13 -3.97 -7.86
N LEU A 247 1.96 -5.30 -7.96
CA LEU A 247 1.70 -6.15 -6.79
C LEU A 247 2.93 -6.31 -5.89
N GLY A 248 4.13 -6.31 -6.46
CA GLY A 248 5.39 -6.49 -5.72
C GLY A 248 5.72 -5.31 -4.79
N PHE A 249 5.26 -4.10 -5.12
CA PHE A 249 5.54 -2.89 -4.34
C PHE A 249 4.48 -2.54 -3.30
N ALA A 250 3.29 -3.15 -3.34
CA ALA A 250 2.17 -2.76 -2.48
C ALA A 250 2.47 -2.86 -0.98
N GLY A 251 3.30 -3.82 -0.57
CA GLY A 251 3.74 -3.95 0.83
C GLY A 251 4.57 -2.76 1.30
N ALA A 252 5.58 -2.36 0.53
CA ALA A 252 6.43 -1.21 0.85
C ALA A 252 5.63 0.11 0.87
N LEU A 253 4.67 0.29 -0.05
CA LEU A 253 3.80 1.48 -0.02
C LEU A 253 2.90 1.50 1.22
N SER A 254 2.48 0.33 1.71
CA SER A 254 1.69 0.21 2.95
C SER A 254 2.52 0.56 4.19
N GLU A 255 3.83 0.28 4.18
CA GLU A 255 4.76 0.66 5.28
C GLU A 255 5.04 2.16 5.31
N VAL A 256 5.21 2.80 4.14
CA VAL A 256 5.34 4.27 4.03
C VAL A 256 4.04 4.98 4.46
N GLY A 257 2.90 4.31 4.26
CA GLY A 257 1.59 4.83 4.55
C GLY A 257 1.06 5.77 3.46
N LEU A 258 -0.26 5.96 3.46
CA LEU A 258 -0.97 6.83 2.52
C LEU A 258 -1.73 7.91 3.28
N PRO A 259 -1.85 9.12 2.72
CA PRO A 259 -2.56 10.20 3.37
C PRO A 259 -4.05 9.90 3.31
N SER A 260 -4.69 9.78 4.48
CA SER A 260 -6.14 9.62 4.59
C SER A 260 -6.86 10.70 3.77
N GLY A 261 -7.87 10.29 2.98
CA GLY A 261 -8.65 11.18 2.11
C GLY A 261 -7.93 11.70 0.85
N ALA A 262 -6.67 11.33 0.61
CA ALA A 262 -5.92 11.70 -0.59
C ALA A 262 -5.26 10.50 -1.30
N ILE A 263 -5.72 9.28 -1.02
CA ILE A 263 -5.21 8.03 -1.61
C ILE A 263 -5.16 8.08 -3.15
N PRO A 264 -6.23 8.47 -3.88
CA PRO A 264 -6.18 8.50 -5.34
C PRO A 264 -5.12 9.47 -5.87
N LEU A 265 -4.97 10.62 -5.22
CA LEU A 265 -3.97 11.62 -5.59
C LEU A 265 -2.56 11.08 -5.31
N ALA A 266 -2.32 10.45 -4.16
CA ALA A 266 -1.04 9.84 -3.83
C ALA A 266 -0.65 8.75 -4.84
N LEU A 267 -1.57 7.84 -5.17
CA LEU A 267 -1.34 6.78 -6.15
C LEU A 267 -1.10 7.34 -7.57
N ALA A 268 -1.86 8.32 -8.00
CA ALA A 268 -1.64 8.98 -9.29
C ALA A 268 -0.29 9.69 -9.35
N SER A 269 0.06 10.43 -8.30
CA SER A 269 1.34 11.15 -8.18
C SER A 269 2.51 10.17 -8.21
N PHE A 270 2.41 9.07 -7.47
CA PHE A 270 3.41 8.02 -7.44
C PHE A 270 3.66 7.39 -8.81
N ASN A 271 2.60 7.04 -9.55
CA ASN A 271 2.76 6.45 -10.89
C ASN A 271 3.25 7.47 -11.93
N LEU A 272 2.88 8.75 -11.82
CA LEU A 272 3.50 9.82 -12.62
C LEU A 272 5.00 9.96 -12.31
N GLY A 273 5.38 9.80 -11.05
CA GLY A 273 6.77 9.73 -10.61
C GLY A 273 7.52 8.56 -11.24
N ILE A 274 6.91 7.37 -11.27
CA ILE A 274 7.45 6.20 -11.96
C ILE A 274 7.72 6.51 -13.43
N GLU A 275 6.71 6.99 -14.17
CA GLU A 275 6.86 7.29 -15.59
C GLU A 275 7.96 8.32 -15.84
N ALA A 276 8.02 9.38 -15.03
CA ALA A 276 9.08 10.38 -15.09
C ALA A 276 10.47 9.77 -14.84
N GLY A 277 10.61 8.89 -13.84
CA GLY A 277 11.87 8.20 -13.54
C GLY A 277 12.30 7.22 -14.65
N GLN A 278 11.36 6.52 -15.28
CA GLN A 278 11.64 5.66 -16.44
C GLN A 278 12.16 6.49 -17.62
N LEU A 279 11.53 7.63 -17.91
CA LEU A 279 11.96 8.53 -18.98
C LEU A 279 13.33 9.15 -18.68
N LEU A 280 13.59 9.53 -17.43
CA LEU A 280 14.88 10.03 -16.99
C LEU A 280 15.99 8.98 -17.18
N PHE A 281 15.73 7.74 -16.77
CA PHE A 281 16.67 6.64 -16.96
C PHE A 281 16.97 6.39 -18.45
N ILE A 282 15.95 6.33 -19.30
CA ILE A 282 16.13 6.16 -20.75
C ILE A 282 16.94 7.30 -21.35
N ALA A 283 16.65 8.54 -20.98
CA ALA A 283 17.41 9.70 -21.43
C ALA A 283 18.88 9.59 -21.02
N GLY A 284 19.17 9.18 -19.77
CA GLY A 284 20.52 8.94 -19.27
C GLY A 284 21.25 7.84 -20.05
N VAL A 285 20.60 6.69 -20.27
CA VAL A 285 21.18 5.58 -21.05
C VAL A 285 21.49 6.01 -22.48
N LEU A 286 20.56 6.70 -23.15
CA LEU A 286 20.77 7.19 -24.52
C LEU A 286 21.87 8.23 -24.61
N PHE A 287 21.97 9.12 -23.62
CA PHE A 287 23.03 10.11 -23.51
C PHE A 287 24.41 9.43 -23.37
N LEU A 288 24.55 8.49 -22.44
CA LEU A 288 25.79 7.73 -22.23
C LEU A 288 26.16 6.90 -23.45
N ALA A 289 25.18 6.24 -24.09
CA ALA A 289 25.41 5.50 -25.33
C ALA A 289 25.89 6.43 -26.46
N GLY A 290 25.37 7.66 -26.54
CA GLY A 290 25.80 8.68 -27.49
C GLY A 290 27.26 9.12 -27.26
N LEU A 291 27.67 9.29 -26.00
CA LEU A 291 29.06 9.58 -25.64
C LEU A 291 29.99 8.40 -25.94
N ALA A 292 29.61 7.19 -25.55
CA ALA A 292 30.41 5.98 -25.74
C ALA A 292 30.70 5.72 -27.22
N ARG A 293 29.73 5.96 -28.10
CA ARG A 293 29.90 5.82 -29.56
C ARG A 293 30.95 6.75 -30.17
N ARG A 294 31.31 7.85 -29.49
CA ARG A 294 32.40 8.74 -29.94
C ARG A 294 33.79 8.16 -29.69
N VAL A 295 33.90 7.23 -28.73
CA VAL A 295 35.19 6.68 -28.28
C VAL A 295 35.33 5.22 -28.70
N VAL A 296 34.23 4.47 -28.79
CA VAL A 296 34.23 3.03 -29.06
C VAL A 296 33.29 2.70 -30.22
N ASN A 297 33.79 1.96 -31.20
CA ASN A 297 32.99 1.49 -32.35
C ASN A 297 32.60 0.02 -32.17
N ILE A 298 31.65 -0.24 -31.27
CA ILE A 298 31.07 -1.59 -31.07
C ILE A 298 29.88 -1.76 -32.02
N PRO A 299 29.81 -2.84 -32.82
CA PRO A 299 28.67 -3.09 -33.67
C PRO A 299 27.40 -3.25 -32.82
N ALA A 300 26.31 -2.60 -33.24
CA ALA A 300 25.05 -2.57 -32.49
C ALA A 300 24.50 -3.98 -32.19
N THR A 301 24.77 -4.95 -33.06
CA THR A 301 24.41 -6.37 -32.88
C THR A 301 25.18 -7.03 -31.75
N ALA A 302 26.48 -6.72 -31.57
CA ALA A 302 27.25 -7.22 -30.45
C ALA A 302 26.78 -6.60 -29.14
N LEU A 303 26.54 -5.28 -29.12
CA LEU A 303 26.01 -4.60 -27.94
C LEU A 303 24.66 -5.18 -27.51
N LEU A 304 23.74 -5.39 -28.46
CA LEU A 304 22.44 -6.02 -28.19
C LEU A 304 22.60 -7.42 -27.59
N ARG A 305 23.47 -8.26 -28.18
CA ARG A 305 23.70 -9.63 -27.68
C ARG A 305 24.30 -9.62 -26.28
N VAL A 306 25.34 -8.83 -26.04
CA VAL A 306 26.00 -8.73 -24.72
C VAL A 306 25.00 -8.26 -23.68
N SER A 307 24.23 -7.20 -23.95
CA SER A 307 23.19 -6.72 -23.05
C SER A 307 22.12 -7.78 -22.79
N ALA A 308 21.63 -8.46 -23.84
CA ALA A 308 20.60 -9.47 -23.69
C ALA A 308 21.06 -10.69 -22.87
N TYR A 309 22.30 -11.17 -23.09
CA TYR A 309 22.88 -12.24 -22.28
C TYR A 309 23.16 -11.78 -20.84
N GLY A 310 23.58 -10.53 -20.63
CA GLY A 310 23.76 -9.96 -19.29
C GLY A 310 22.45 -9.89 -18.50
N ILE A 311 21.41 -9.31 -19.11
CA ILE A 311 20.06 -9.25 -18.53
C ILE A 311 19.54 -10.67 -18.29
N GLY A 312 19.65 -11.56 -19.28
CA GLY A 312 19.17 -12.94 -19.19
C GLY A 312 19.87 -13.76 -18.11
N GLY A 313 21.19 -13.66 -18.00
CA GLY A 313 21.96 -14.37 -16.97
C GLY A 313 21.63 -13.91 -15.56
N LEU A 314 21.57 -12.58 -15.35
CA LEU A 314 21.25 -12.01 -14.04
C LEU A 314 19.80 -12.30 -13.63
N SER A 315 18.85 -12.13 -14.55
CA SER A 315 17.43 -12.45 -14.28
C SER A 315 17.20 -13.94 -14.05
N ALA A 316 17.88 -14.83 -14.78
CA ALA A 316 17.82 -16.26 -14.52
C ALA A 316 18.32 -16.59 -13.11
N PHE A 317 19.45 -16.01 -12.69
CA PHE A 317 19.96 -16.15 -11.32
C PHE A 317 18.91 -15.70 -10.28
N TRP A 318 18.31 -14.52 -10.45
CA TRP A 318 17.27 -14.03 -9.55
C TRP A 318 16.02 -14.89 -9.53
N VAL A 319 15.61 -15.48 -10.66
CA VAL A 319 14.49 -16.43 -10.70
C VAL A 319 14.79 -17.61 -9.77
N PHE A 320 15.98 -18.21 -9.87
CA PHE A 320 16.35 -19.33 -9.00
C PHE A 320 16.40 -18.92 -7.52
N GLU A 321 17.08 -17.81 -7.22
CA GLU A 321 17.21 -17.28 -5.86
C GLU A 321 15.84 -17.04 -5.21
N ARG A 322 14.95 -16.31 -5.90
CA ARG A 322 13.64 -15.93 -5.37
C ARG A 322 12.65 -17.08 -5.33
N CYS A 323 12.71 -18.03 -6.27
CA CYS A 323 11.93 -19.27 -6.19
C CYS A 323 12.31 -20.11 -4.97
N VAL A 324 13.60 -20.21 -4.64
CA VAL A 324 14.06 -20.94 -3.44
C VAL A 324 13.57 -20.25 -2.16
N LEU A 325 13.59 -18.90 -2.13
CA LEU A 325 13.04 -18.14 -1.01
C LEU A 325 11.52 -18.34 -0.87
N ALA A 326 10.79 -18.28 -1.99
CA ALA A 326 9.34 -18.49 -2.02
C ALA A 326 8.92 -19.92 -1.63
N TRP A 327 9.77 -20.93 -1.84
CA TRP A 327 9.51 -22.30 -1.41
C TRP A 327 9.75 -22.53 0.09
N ARG A 328 10.61 -21.71 0.71
CA ARG A 328 11.02 -21.87 2.12
C ARG A 328 10.19 -21.05 3.11
N GLY A 329 9.53 -19.99 2.65
CA GLY A 329 8.64 -19.14 3.45
C GLY A 329 7.18 -19.55 3.33
#